data_AF-A0A976KYA4-F1
#
_entry.id   AF-A0A976KYA4-F1
#
_cell.length_a   1.000
_cell.length_b   1.000
_cell.length_c   1.000
_cell.angle_alpha   90.00
_cell.angle_beta   90.00
_cell.angle_gamma   90.00
#
_symmetry.space_group_name_H-M   'P 1'
#
loop_
_entity.id
_entity.type
_entity.pdbx_description
1 polymer ?
#
loop_
_entity_poly.entity_id
_entity_poly.type
_entity_poly.pdbx_seq_one_letter_code
_entity_poly.pdbx_strand_id
1 'polypeptide(L)'
;MRVLQACLIYVALFAAAATMSVSCIEVTYKGVSYRCDPKQGPDACPEDDAHEWVCCSDDPAAAPGRLPDYSGDEDDDMWGEPLFSGKRNDLSRSGMCVDVGPDGVAGALTEPARCLTPCNPTWSNDEISEVCGSDRQCCQTVEITEKDCTFDPDLNCWRPALGTDIGNDDPDLNDANPSFVGMGDMWSQSSHDTHQDPGGGGCKTLATVSDEVSVRDCHDRLGVANQRGFCVSGAFTNCNRLLPGYQDACELKNEAEGFECGSGDDDDDDDDEDGEE
;
A
#
# COMPACT_ATOMS: atom_id res chain seq x y z
N MET A 1 -13.07 48.89 20.44
CA MET A 1 -13.76 47.96 19.51
C MET A 1 -12.82 47.27 18.51
N ARG A 2 -11.76 47.90 17.98
CA ARG A 2 -10.83 47.25 17.03
C ARG A 2 -9.97 46.11 17.62
N VAL A 3 -9.67 46.16 18.92
CA VAL A 3 -8.88 45.12 19.61
C VAL A 3 -9.69 43.83 19.85
N LEU A 4 -11.01 43.95 20.05
CA LEU A 4 -11.88 42.78 20.26
C LEU A 4 -12.10 41.99 18.97
N GLN A 5 -12.17 42.67 17.82
CA GLN A 5 -12.22 42.03 16.49
C GLN A 5 -10.92 41.30 16.15
N ALA A 6 -9.76 41.85 16.51
CA ALA A 6 -8.48 41.18 16.30
C ALA A 6 -8.39 39.89 17.12
N CYS A 7 -8.79 39.90 18.40
CA CYS A 7 -8.76 38.70 19.25
C CYS A 7 -9.68 37.58 18.75
N LEU A 8 -10.86 37.91 18.22
CA LEU A 8 -11.80 36.90 17.71
C LEU A 8 -11.29 36.24 16.41
N ILE A 9 -10.60 36.99 15.55
CA ILE A 9 -10.01 36.44 14.31
C ILE A 9 -8.84 35.49 14.64
N TYR A 10 -8.01 35.83 15.63
CA TYR A 10 -6.90 34.94 16.04
C TYR A 10 -7.41 33.65 16.70
N VAL A 11 -8.47 33.70 17.54
CA VAL A 11 -9.04 32.47 18.14
C VAL A 11 -9.66 31.56 17.08
N ALA A 12 -10.30 32.12 16.05
CA ALA A 12 -10.84 31.33 14.94
C ALA A 12 -9.74 30.66 14.09
N LEU A 13 -8.62 31.35 13.84
CA LEU A 13 -7.47 30.78 13.11
C LEU A 13 -6.77 29.66 13.89
N PHE A 14 -6.66 29.77 15.22
CA PHE A 14 -6.12 28.67 16.04
C PHE A 14 -7.11 27.50 16.21
N ALA A 15 -8.43 27.75 16.16
CA ALA A 15 -9.42 26.69 16.21
C ALA A 15 -9.50 25.87 14.91
N ALA A 16 -9.29 26.50 13.75
CA ALA A 16 -9.21 25.80 12.46
C ALA A 16 -7.88 25.04 12.28
N ALA A 17 -6.78 25.55 12.84
CA ALA A 17 -5.49 24.85 12.82
C ALA A 17 -5.45 23.63 13.76
N ALA A 18 -6.31 23.57 14.77
CA ALA A 18 -6.40 22.44 15.70
C ALA A 18 -7.23 21.26 15.19
N THR A 19 -8.01 21.42 14.11
CA THR A 19 -8.73 20.31 13.46
C THR A 19 -7.92 19.63 12.36
N MET A 20 -6.74 20.15 12.03
CA MET A 20 -5.72 19.47 11.23
C MET A 20 -4.53 19.08 12.10
N SER A 21 -4.80 18.61 13.32
CA SER A 21 -3.88 17.66 13.92
C SER A 21 -3.91 16.45 13.02
N VAL A 22 -2.84 16.29 12.22
CA VAL A 22 -2.41 15.03 11.60
C VAL A 22 -2.95 13.92 12.48
N SER A 23 -3.99 13.27 12.02
CA SER A 23 -4.51 12.12 12.71
C SER A 23 -3.35 11.14 12.67
N CYS A 24 -2.61 11.05 13.77
CA CYS A 24 -1.85 9.87 14.11
C CYS A 24 -2.91 8.77 14.26
N ILE A 25 -3.44 8.32 13.11
CA ILE A 25 -4.32 7.19 13.06
C ILE A 25 -3.39 6.03 13.32
N GLU A 26 -3.25 5.69 14.59
CA GLU A 26 -2.74 4.39 14.97
C GLU A 26 -3.79 3.39 14.49
N VAL A 27 -3.53 2.80 13.32
CA VAL A 27 -4.21 1.59 12.91
C VAL A 27 -3.91 0.55 13.98
N THR A 28 -4.80 0.46 14.97
CA THR A 28 -4.59 -0.37 16.15
C THR A 28 -5.32 -1.68 15.93
N TYR A 29 -4.68 -2.61 15.23
CA TYR A 29 -5.07 -4.01 15.35
C TYR A 29 -4.51 -4.51 16.66
N LYS A 30 -5.32 -5.19 17.47
CA LYS A 30 -4.81 -5.92 18.63
C LYS A 30 -3.70 -6.88 18.16
N GLY A 31 -2.46 -6.60 18.55
CA GLY A 31 -1.29 -7.39 18.21
C GLY A 31 -0.58 -7.02 16.90
N VAL A 32 -0.87 -5.86 16.29
CA VAL A 32 -0.03 -5.26 15.25
C VAL A 32 0.30 -3.83 15.65
N SER A 33 1.59 -3.50 15.73
CA SER A 33 2.04 -2.18 16.14
C SER A 33 3.41 -1.89 15.54
N TYR A 34 3.80 -0.62 15.46
CA TYR A 34 5.10 -0.14 14.97
C TYR A 34 5.42 -0.52 13.52
N ARG A 35 5.90 0.46 12.76
CA ARG A 35 6.51 0.14 11.46
C ARG A 35 7.87 -0.51 11.68
N CYS A 36 8.19 -1.50 10.87
CA CYS A 36 9.47 -2.15 10.88
C CYS A 36 9.97 -2.41 9.45
N ASP A 37 11.25 -2.71 9.32
CA ASP A 37 11.91 -3.07 8.07
C ASP A 37 12.25 -4.57 8.14
N PRO A 38 11.45 -5.46 7.50
CA PRO A 38 11.65 -6.91 7.57
C PRO A 38 13.07 -7.38 7.23
N LYS A 39 13.78 -6.65 6.35
CA LYS A 39 15.17 -6.91 6.01
C LYS A 39 16.16 -6.75 7.18
N GLN A 40 15.81 -5.98 8.21
CA GLN A 40 16.62 -5.83 9.42
C GLN A 40 16.50 -7.02 10.37
N GLY A 41 15.55 -7.93 10.13
CA GLY A 41 15.40 -9.17 10.88
C GLY A 41 14.77 -8.96 12.27
N PRO A 42 15.12 -9.78 13.27
CA PRO A 42 14.42 -9.82 14.57
C PRO A 42 14.56 -8.52 15.38
N ASP A 43 15.64 -7.77 15.18
CA ASP A 43 15.92 -6.52 15.90
C ASP A 43 15.10 -5.34 15.37
N ALA A 44 14.29 -5.54 14.32
CA ALA A 44 13.46 -4.51 13.70
C ALA A 44 12.25 -4.12 14.56
N CYS A 45 11.95 -4.88 15.62
CA CYS A 45 10.82 -4.68 16.51
C CYS A 45 11.26 -4.41 17.95
N PRO A 46 10.44 -3.70 18.76
CA PRO A 46 10.75 -3.47 20.16
C PRO A 46 10.93 -4.76 20.94
N GLU A 47 11.93 -4.79 21.83
CA GLU A 47 12.05 -5.83 22.85
C GLU A 47 11.13 -5.47 24.02
N ASP A 48 10.23 -6.38 24.40
CA ASP A 48 9.37 -6.26 25.58
C ASP A 48 9.22 -7.63 26.24
N ASP A 49 9.32 -7.69 27.58
CA ASP A 49 9.11 -8.92 28.34
C ASP A 49 7.65 -9.43 28.26
N ALA A 50 6.70 -8.56 27.90
CA ALA A 50 5.28 -8.89 27.81
C ALA A 50 4.82 -9.39 26.42
N HIS A 51 5.60 -9.14 25.38
CA HIS A 51 5.19 -9.34 23.98
C HIS A 51 6.31 -9.99 23.17
N GLU A 52 5.96 -10.92 22.30
CA GLU A 52 6.91 -11.48 21.34
C GLU A 52 6.62 -10.86 19.98
N TRP A 53 7.46 -9.91 19.55
CA TRP A 53 7.25 -9.21 18.30
C TRP A 53 8.01 -9.87 17.15
N VAL A 54 7.36 -10.01 15.99
CA VAL A 54 7.98 -10.42 14.74
C VAL A 54 7.73 -9.33 13.70
N CYS A 55 8.78 -8.91 12.98
CA CYS A 55 8.63 -7.97 11.88
C CYS A 55 8.11 -8.68 10.63
N CYS A 56 6.86 -8.40 10.28
CA CYS A 56 6.16 -9.03 9.18
C CYS A 56 5.93 -8.03 8.06
N SER A 57 6.35 -8.39 6.86
CA SER A 57 6.00 -7.66 5.65
C SER A 57 4.47 -7.62 5.50
N ASP A 58 3.95 -6.44 5.20
CA ASP A 58 2.54 -6.22 4.90
C ASP A 58 2.25 -6.23 3.40
N ASP A 59 3.24 -6.62 2.59
CA ASP A 59 3.19 -6.56 1.14
C ASP A 59 2.63 -7.86 0.52
N PRO A 60 1.50 -7.77 -0.22
CA PRO A 60 0.85 -8.92 -0.85
C PRO A 60 1.29 -9.16 -2.29
N ALA A 61 2.31 -8.45 -2.80
CA ALA A 61 2.75 -8.60 -4.16
C ALA A 61 3.22 -10.04 -4.42
N ALA A 62 2.78 -10.57 -5.55
CA ALA A 62 3.16 -11.85 -6.11
C ALA A 62 3.61 -11.67 -7.56
N ALA A 63 4.05 -12.76 -8.19
CA ALA A 63 4.37 -12.79 -9.62
C ALA A 63 3.31 -12.06 -10.47
N PRO A 64 3.69 -11.43 -11.59
CA PRO A 64 2.80 -10.56 -12.37
C PRO A 64 1.48 -11.22 -12.75
N GLY A 65 0.39 -10.48 -12.54
CA GLY A 65 -0.96 -10.92 -12.88
C GLY A 65 -1.55 -11.99 -11.95
N ARG A 66 -0.90 -12.30 -10.82
CA ARG A 66 -1.32 -13.38 -9.91
C ARG A 66 -1.56 -12.91 -8.48
N LEU A 67 -2.38 -13.68 -7.75
CA LEU A 67 -2.57 -13.59 -6.30
C LEU A 67 -1.42 -14.32 -5.57
N PRO A 68 -1.06 -13.91 -4.35
CA PRO A 68 0.00 -14.57 -3.58
C PRO A 68 -0.42 -15.96 -3.08
N ASP A 69 0.36 -16.98 -3.44
CA ASP A 69 0.27 -18.30 -2.82
C ASP A 69 1.10 -18.35 -1.54
N TYR A 70 0.41 -18.24 -0.42
CA TYR A 70 1.01 -18.40 0.90
C TYR A 70 1.05 -19.85 1.38
N SER A 71 0.28 -20.74 0.76
CA SER A 71 0.25 -22.17 1.11
C SER A 71 1.41 -22.92 0.47
N GLY A 72 1.79 -22.52 -0.76
CA GLY A 72 2.74 -23.25 -1.60
C GLY A 72 2.15 -24.54 -2.19
N ASP A 73 0.84 -24.74 -2.06
CA ASP A 73 0.11 -25.92 -2.50
C ASP A 73 -0.74 -25.65 -3.76
N GLU A 74 -0.77 -24.41 -4.26
CA GLU A 74 -1.56 -24.02 -5.42
C GLU A 74 -0.72 -24.04 -6.71
N ASP A 75 -1.16 -24.82 -7.70
CA ASP A 75 -0.43 -25.07 -8.96
C ASP A 75 -1.13 -24.48 -10.20
N ASP A 76 -2.03 -23.50 -10.02
CA ASP A 76 -2.76 -22.86 -11.13
C ASP A 76 -2.13 -21.53 -11.60
N ASP A 77 -2.68 -20.96 -12.68
CA ASP A 77 -2.21 -19.70 -13.27
C ASP A 77 -2.69 -18.44 -12.53
N MET A 78 -3.61 -18.59 -11.58
CA MET A 78 -4.11 -17.51 -10.71
C MET A 78 -3.14 -17.23 -9.56
N TRP A 79 -2.39 -18.24 -9.11
CA TRP A 79 -1.51 -18.15 -7.94
C TRP A 79 -0.02 -17.98 -8.30
N GLY A 80 0.67 -17.12 -7.55
CA GLY A 80 2.08 -16.78 -7.76
C GLY A 80 2.85 -16.69 -6.46
N GLU A 81 4.16 -16.94 -6.52
CA GLU A 81 5.01 -16.85 -5.34
C GLU A 81 5.06 -15.39 -4.83
N PRO A 82 4.84 -15.15 -3.52
CA PRO A 82 4.98 -13.82 -2.93
C PRO A 82 6.38 -13.23 -3.18
N LEU A 83 6.46 -11.93 -3.45
CA LEU A 83 7.72 -11.24 -3.78
C LEU A 83 8.45 -10.73 -2.53
N PHE A 84 7.68 -10.26 -1.54
CA PHE A 84 8.21 -9.53 -0.36
C PHE A 84 7.67 -10.07 0.96
N SER A 85 6.93 -11.16 0.94
CA SER A 85 6.38 -11.78 2.13
C SER A 85 6.60 -13.28 2.05
N GLY A 86 6.05 -14.03 2.99
CA GLY A 86 6.32 -15.46 3.00
C GLY A 86 7.81 -15.73 3.24
N LYS A 87 8.36 -16.72 2.53
CA LYS A 87 9.80 -17.05 2.52
C LYS A 87 10.73 -15.89 2.08
N ARG A 88 10.18 -14.81 1.50
CA ARG A 88 10.91 -13.63 1.00
C ARG A 88 10.69 -12.38 1.86
N ASN A 89 10.25 -12.56 3.10
CA ASN A 89 10.04 -11.47 4.05
C ASN A 89 11.29 -10.57 4.18
N ASP A 90 12.50 -11.14 4.13
CA ASP A 90 13.78 -10.43 4.22
C ASP A 90 14.11 -9.53 3.01
N LEU A 91 13.36 -9.66 1.90
CA LEU A 91 13.44 -8.74 0.77
C LEU A 91 12.61 -7.47 0.99
N SER A 92 11.67 -7.48 1.94
CA SER A 92 10.79 -6.35 2.17
C SER A 92 11.44 -5.23 2.96
N ARG A 93 11.01 -4.00 2.66
CA ARG A 93 11.41 -2.77 3.37
C ARG A 93 10.24 -2.10 4.11
N SER A 94 9.02 -2.63 3.94
CA SER A 94 7.82 -2.20 4.67
C SER A 94 7.23 -3.40 5.40
N GLY A 95 6.94 -3.20 6.67
CA GLY A 95 6.24 -4.17 7.48
C GLY A 95 5.75 -3.57 8.79
N MET A 96 5.13 -4.42 9.58
CA MET A 96 4.65 -4.09 10.92
C MET A 96 5.14 -5.12 11.93
N CYS A 97 5.38 -4.69 13.17
CA CYS A 97 5.62 -5.64 14.24
C CYS A 97 4.30 -6.29 14.63
N VAL A 98 4.26 -7.62 14.52
CA VAL A 98 3.12 -8.43 14.93
C VAL A 98 3.48 -9.08 16.27
N ASP A 99 2.66 -8.86 17.29
CA ASP A 99 2.75 -9.56 18.57
C ASP A 99 2.19 -10.96 18.38
N VAL A 100 3.09 -11.91 18.32
CA VAL A 100 2.75 -13.30 18.04
C VAL A 100 2.34 -14.06 19.29
N GLY A 101 2.68 -13.54 20.48
CA GLY A 101 2.44 -14.20 21.75
C GLY A 101 2.96 -15.65 21.83
N PRO A 102 2.71 -16.34 22.96
CA PRO A 102 3.13 -17.73 23.13
C PRO A 102 2.28 -18.72 22.30
N ASP A 103 1.03 -18.37 22.00
CA ASP A 103 0.08 -19.24 21.33
C ASP A 103 0.04 -19.03 19.80
N GLY A 104 0.83 -18.07 19.28
CA GLY A 104 0.82 -17.68 17.87
C GLY A 104 -0.38 -16.83 17.49
N VAL A 105 -0.36 -16.35 16.24
CA VAL A 105 -1.48 -15.60 15.64
C VAL A 105 -2.35 -16.55 14.82
N ALA A 106 -3.68 -16.48 15.01
CA ALA A 106 -4.62 -17.35 14.32
C ALA A 106 -4.61 -17.11 12.81
N GLY A 107 -4.34 -18.17 12.04
CA GLY A 107 -4.16 -18.11 10.57
C GLY A 107 -3.01 -17.20 10.16
N ALA A 108 -1.92 -17.29 10.92
CA ALA A 108 -0.62 -16.84 10.50
C ALA A 108 -0.06 -17.70 9.36
N LEU A 109 0.83 -17.10 8.58
CA LEU A 109 1.73 -17.76 7.66
C LEU A 109 2.59 -18.80 8.38
N THR A 110 2.89 -19.87 7.65
CA THR A 110 3.84 -20.90 8.07
C THR A 110 5.29 -20.41 7.96
N GLU A 111 5.59 -19.50 7.03
CA GLU A 111 6.92 -18.92 6.80
C GLU A 111 6.81 -17.43 6.40
N PRO A 112 7.53 -16.49 7.04
CA PRO A 112 8.09 -16.66 8.37
C PRO A 112 6.95 -17.03 9.31
N ALA A 113 7.19 -18.06 10.11
CA ALA A 113 6.20 -18.56 11.04
C ALA A 113 5.68 -17.40 11.89
N ARG A 114 4.34 -17.35 12.05
CA ARG A 114 3.62 -16.46 12.97
C ARG A 114 3.32 -15.06 12.44
N CYS A 115 3.68 -14.73 11.20
CA CYS A 115 3.22 -13.49 10.56
C CYS A 115 1.77 -13.59 10.08
N LEU A 116 1.01 -12.49 10.16
CA LEU A 116 -0.32 -12.43 9.52
C LEU A 116 -0.20 -12.57 7.99
N THR A 117 -1.26 -13.07 7.35
CA THR A 117 -1.35 -13.15 5.88
C THR A 117 -1.47 -11.74 5.28
N PRO A 118 -0.51 -11.28 4.47
CA PRO A 118 -0.62 -10.00 3.78
C PRO A 118 -1.67 -10.03 2.69
N CYS A 119 -2.33 -8.89 2.48
CA CYS A 119 -3.38 -8.74 1.47
C CYS A 119 -3.41 -7.32 0.91
N ASN A 120 -4.04 -7.14 -0.24
CA ASN A 120 -4.26 -5.82 -0.82
C ASN A 120 -5.70 -5.37 -0.58
N PRO A 121 -5.94 -4.26 0.16
CA PRO A 121 -7.28 -3.78 0.45
C PRO A 121 -7.95 -3.08 -0.74
N THR A 122 -7.28 -2.98 -1.89
CA THR A 122 -7.85 -2.52 -3.17
C THR A 122 -8.28 -3.65 -4.09
N TRP A 123 -8.07 -4.92 -3.72
CA TRP A 123 -8.61 -6.06 -4.46
C TRP A 123 -10.13 -6.11 -4.38
N SER A 124 -10.73 -6.87 -5.29
CA SER A 124 -12.15 -7.22 -5.22
C SER A 124 -12.46 -8.06 -3.96
N ASN A 125 -13.72 -8.08 -3.54
CA ASN A 125 -14.14 -8.90 -2.40
C ASN A 125 -13.90 -10.39 -2.63
N ASP A 126 -13.99 -10.86 -3.88
CA ASP A 126 -13.75 -12.25 -4.23
C ASP A 126 -12.26 -12.59 -4.06
N GLU A 127 -11.35 -11.77 -4.60
CA GLU A 127 -9.90 -11.93 -4.40
C GLU A 127 -9.50 -11.85 -2.91
N ILE A 128 -10.10 -10.92 -2.15
CA ILE A 128 -9.89 -10.86 -0.69
C ILE A 128 -10.38 -12.15 -0.03
N SER A 129 -11.54 -12.67 -0.42
CA SER A 129 -12.07 -13.92 0.13
C SER A 129 -11.19 -15.13 -0.23
N GLU A 130 -10.62 -15.17 -1.42
CA GLU A 130 -9.68 -16.22 -1.83
C GLU A 130 -8.38 -16.17 -1.00
N VAL A 131 -7.78 -14.99 -0.83
CA VAL A 131 -6.50 -14.86 -0.11
C VAL A 131 -6.67 -14.91 1.42
N CYS A 132 -7.68 -14.22 1.96
CA CYS A 132 -7.89 -14.09 3.39
C CYS A 132 -8.84 -15.15 3.96
N GLY A 133 -9.61 -15.85 3.13
CA GLY A 133 -10.73 -16.69 3.54
C GLY A 133 -12.01 -15.89 3.81
N SER A 134 -13.15 -16.59 3.77
CA SER A 134 -14.49 -15.97 3.73
C SER A 134 -14.90 -15.12 4.95
N ASP A 135 -14.24 -15.31 6.10
CA ASP A 135 -14.61 -14.66 7.37
C ASP A 135 -13.61 -13.57 7.80
N ARG A 136 -12.75 -13.14 6.87
CA ARG A 136 -11.70 -12.14 7.13
C ARG A 136 -11.83 -10.94 6.21
N GLN A 137 -11.25 -9.84 6.65
CA GLN A 137 -11.17 -8.60 5.89
C GLN A 137 -9.72 -8.25 5.63
N CYS A 138 -9.45 -7.63 4.50
CA CYS A 138 -8.15 -7.05 4.23
C CYS A 138 -8.08 -5.62 4.75
N CYS A 139 -7.16 -5.36 5.67
CA CYS A 139 -7.11 -4.06 6.34
C CYS A 139 -5.75 -3.40 6.20
N GLN A 140 -5.79 -2.17 5.70
CA GLN A 140 -4.63 -1.34 5.43
C GLN A 140 -3.87 -1.03 6.72
N THR A 141 -2.59 -1.38 6.76
CA THR A 141 -1.73 -1.26 7.94
C THR A 141 -1.24 0.15 8.21
N VAL A 142 -1.08 0.95 7.16
CA VAL A 142 -0.48 2.29 7.21
C VAL A 142 -1.23 3.22 6.26
N GLU A 143 -1.58 4.41 6.73
CA GLU A 143 -2.17 5.45 5.87
C GLU A 143 -1.14 6.00 4.87
N ILE A 144 -1.59 6.30 3.66
CA ILE A 144 -0.75 7.00 2.68
C ILE A 144 -0.69 8.50 2.99
N THR A 145 0.31 9.18 2.45
CA THR A 145 0.51 10.63 2.58
C THR A 145 0.44 11.34 1.24
N GLU A 146 0.41 12.67 1.22
CA GLU A 146 0.44 13.45 -0.03
C GLU A 146 1.67 13.16 -0.91
N LYS A 147 2.80 12.72 -0.31
CA LYS A 147 3.99 12.32 -1.07
C LYS A 147 3.83 11.01 -1.79
N ASP A 148 2.89 10.17 -1.37
CA ASP A 148 2.59 8.90 -2.02
C ASP A 148 1.66 9.08 -3.23
N CYS A 149 1.31 10.33 -3.57
CA CYS A 149 0.40 10.65 -4.66
C CYS A 149 1.15 11.06 -5.94
N THR A 150 0.77 10.45 -7.06
CA THR A 150 1.23 10.76 -8.42
C THR A 150 0.07 11.33 -9.21
N PHE A 151 0.32 12.38 -10.00
CA PHE A 151 -0.69 12.92 -10.92
C PHE A 151 -0.77 12.05 -12.16
N ASP A 152 -1.95 11.52 -12.43
CA ASP A 152 -2.26 10.75 -13.63
C ASP A 152 -2.91 11.67 -14.67
N PRO A 153 -2.23 11.97 -15.79
CA PRO A 153 -2.77 12.85 -16.82
C PRO A 153 -3.94 12.24 -17.59
N ASP A 154 -4.06 10.90 -17.63
CA ASP A 154 -5.14 10.21 -18.32
C ASP A 154 -6.43 10.26 -17.49
N LEU A 155 -6.31 10.18 -16.16
CA LEU A 155 -7.43 10.36 -15.22
C LEU A 155 -7.66 11.83 -14.85
N ASN A 156 -6.73 12.72 -15.21
CA ASN A 156 -6.70 14.13 -14.81
C ASN A 156 -6.86 14.32 -13.28
N CYS A 157 -6.20 13.47 -12.48
CA CYS A 157 -6.29 13.50 -11.03
C CYS A 157 -5.05 12.92 -10.34
N TRP A 158 -4.91 13.17 -9.04
CA TRP A 158 -3.94 12.52 -8.17
C TRP A 158 -4.43 11.14 -7.76
N ARG A 159 -3.57 10.14 -7.90
CA ARG A 159 -3.80 8.78 -7.41
C ARG A 159 -2.61 8.28 -6.59
N PRO A 160 -2.78 7.22 -5.77
CA PRO A 160 -1.65 6.55 -5.15
C PRO A 160 -0.62 6.10 -6.19
N ALA A 161 0.66 6.26 -5.87
CA ALA A 161 1.76 5.89 -6.74
C ALA A 161 1.85 4.36 -6.88
N LEU A 162 2.13 3.93 -8.10
CA LEU A 162 2.28 2.55 -8.52
C LEU A 162 3.69 2.32 -9.04
N GLY A 163 4.16 1.09 -8.96
CA GLY A 163 5.46 0.73 -9.52
C GLY A 163 5.53 0.84 -11.05
N THR A 164 4.39 0.85 -11.75
CA THR A 164 4.34 1.17 -13.19
C THR A 164 4.64 2.65 -13.48
N ASP A 165 4.60 3.52 -12.48
CA ASP A 165 5.00 4.93 -12.61
C ASP A 165 6.52 5.09 -12.68
N ILE A 166 7.27 4.02 -12.39
CA ILE A 166 8.73 3.95 -12.54
C ILE A 166 9.00 3.90 -14.05
N GLY A 167 9.17 5.07 -14.65
CA GLY A 167 9.11 5.28 -16.10
C GLY A 167 9.75 4.17 -16.96
N ASN A 168 8.96 3.69 -17.92
CA ASN A 168 9.25 2.55 -18.78
C ASN A 168 10.08 2.89 -20.03
N ASP A 169 10.73 4.07 -20.07
CA ASP A 169 11.36 4.60 -21.30
C ASP A 169 12.79 4.09 -21.57
N ASP A 170 13.31 3.13 -20.79
CA ASP A 170 14.63 2.55 -21.05
C ASP A 170 14.56 1.13 -21.68
N PRO A 171 14.76 0.99 -22.99
CA PRO A 171 14.84 -0.32 -23.66
C PRO A 171 16.09 -1.13 -23.30
N ASP A 172 17.06 -0.57 -22.56
CA ASP A 172 18.32 -1.20 -22.16
C ASP A 172 18.39 -1.52 -20.64
N LEU A 173 17.25 -1.83 -19.99
CA LEU A 173 17.19 -2.37 -18.61
C LEU A 173 17.95 -3.71 -18.38
N ASN A 174 18.71 -4.19 -19.37
CA ASN A 174 19.64 -5.30 -19.28
C ASN A 174 21.10 -4.92 -18.99
N ASP A 175 21.48 -3.63 -18.99
CA ASP A 175 22.89 -3.24 -18.79
C ASP A 175 23.16 -2.63 -17.41
N ALA A 176 23.72 -3.46 -16.53
CA ALA A 176 24.66 -3.25 -15.42
C ALA A 176 25.04 -1.84 -14.86
N ASN A 177 24.24 -0.78 -15.01
CA ASN A 177 24.55 0.55 -14.48
C ASN A 177 23.25 1.35 -14.13
N PRO A 178 23.06 1.78 -12.86
CA PRO A 178 21.76 2.26 -12.36
C PRO A 178 21.57 3.76 -12.64
N SER A 179 21.43 4.15 -13.90
CA SER A 179 21.00 5.49 -14.28
C SER A 179 19.63 5.42 -14.92
N PHE A 180 18.60 5.40 -14.07
CA PHE A 180 17.18 5.49 -14.43
C PHE A 180 16.93 6.80 -15.19
N VAL A 181 16.81 6.76 -16.52
CA VAL A 181 16.44 7.93 -17.33
C VAL A 181 15.09 7.68 -17.99
N GLY A 182 14.06 8.02 -17.23
CA GLY A 182 12.65 8.01 -17.59
C GLY A 182 11.86 8.10 -16.29
N MET A 183 11.48 9.31 -15.85
CA MET A 183 10.89 9.59 -14.52
C MET A 183 11.74 9.14 -13.30
N GLY A 184 13.07 9.27 -13.38
CA GLY A 184 14.06 8.83 -12.38
C GLY A 184 14.02 9.49 -10.99
N ASP A 185 12.94 10.21 -10.64
CA ASP A 185 12.70 10.80 -9.32
C ASP A 185 11.56 10.13 -8.54
N MET A 186 10.88 9.08 -9.04
CA MET A 186 9.63 8.63 -8.39
C MET A 186 9.74 7.37 -7.50
N TRP A 187 10.75 6.50 -7.63
CA TRP A 187 10.95 5.39 -6.65
C TRP A 187 12.28 5.44 -5.91
N SER A 188 12.87 6.65 -5.83
CA SER A 188 14.03 6.88 -4.98
C SER A 188 13.64 6.71 -3.51
N GLN A 189 14.63 6.46 -2.64
CA GLN A 189 14.44 6.31 -1.19
C GLN A 189 13.63 7.44 -0.52
N SER A 190 13.54 8.62 -1.14
CA SER A 190 12.85 9.81 -0.63
C SER A 190 11.59 10.21 -1.40
N SER A 191 11.21 9.46 -2.44
CA SER A 191 10.14 9.86 -3.35
C SER A 191 8.74 9.68 -2.75
N HIS A 192 8.56 8.64 -1.95
CA HIS A 192 7.29 8.28 -1.32
C HIS A 192 7.56 7.93 0.15
N ASP A 193 6.63 8.28 1.04
CA ASP A 193 6.79 8.01 2.49
C ASP A 193 6.47 6.53 2.81
N THR A 194 5.68 5.87 1.94
CA THR A 194 5.17 4.52 2.20
C THR A 194 5.38 3.54 1.06
N HIS A 195 6.19 3.83 0.04
CA HIS A 195 6.44 2.84 -1.01
C HIS A 195 7.17 1.57 -0.54
N GLN A 196 6.84 0.45 -1.16
CA GLN A 196 7.59 -0.80 -1.01
C GLN A 196 8.91 -0.73 -1.79
N ASP A 197 9.95 -1.35 -1.25
CA ASP A 197 11.27 -1.49 -1.86
C ASP A 197 11.84 -0.16 -2.44
N PRO A 198 12.05 0.87 -1.58
CA PRO A 198 12.74 2.09 -1.97
C PRO A 198 14.03 1.81 -2.75
N GLY A 199 14.14 2.35 -3.97
CA GLY A 199 15.30 2.17 -4.84
C GLY A 199 15.40 0.81 -5.55
N GLY A 200 14.41 -0.07 -5.40
CA GLY A 200 14.27 -1.34 -6.13
C GLY A 200 15.32 -2.39 -5.76
N GLY A 201 15.86 -2.35 -4.54
CA GLY A 201 16.94 -3.25 -4.11
C GLY A 201 16.48 -4.71 -3.95
N GLY A 202 15.28 -4.91 -3.42
CA GLY A 202 14.60 -6.19 -3.31
C GLY A 202 14.31 -6.78 -4.69
N CYS A 203 13.72 -6.00 -5.61
CA CYS A 203 13.46 -6.45 -6.97
C CYS A 203 14.72 -6.84 -7.75
N LYS A 204 15.82 -6.08 -7.60
CA LYS A 204 17.12 -6.45 -8.18
C LYS A 204 17.64 -7.76 -7.59
N THR A 205 17.50 -7.95 -6.29
CA THR A 205 17.92 -9.21 -5.63
C THR A 205 17.07 -10.36 -6.16
N LEU A 206 15.76 -10.18 -6.24
CA LEU A 206 14.82 -11.20 -6.70
C LEU A 206 15.12 -11.65 -8.14
N ALA A 207 15.36 -10.70 -9.04
CA ALA A 207 15.69 -11.00 -10.44
C ALA A 207 17.04 -11.73 -10.61
N THR A 208 17.91 -11.75 -9.58
CA THR A 208 19.15 -12.54 -9.61
C THR A 208 18.99 -13.96 -9.10
N VAL A 209 17.92 -14.24 -8.36
CA VAL A 209 17.67 -15.54 -7.71
C VAL A 209 16.44 -16.27 -8.25
N SER A 210 15.63 -15.61 -9.07
CA SER A 210 14.47 -16.16 -9.75
C SER A 210 14.59 -15.98 -11.26
N ASP A 211 14.45 -17.07 -12.00
CA ASP A 211 14.41 -17.05 -13.48
C ASP A 211 13.04 -16.59 -14.02
N GLU A 212 12.02 -16.46 -13.16
CA GLU A 212 10.63 -16.18 -13.52
C GLU A 212 10.22 -14.72 -13.31
N VAL A 213 11.03 -13.94 -12.58
CA VAL A 213 10.70 -12.56 -12.22
C VAL A 213 11.81 -11.64 -12.71
N SER A 214 11.54 -10.84 -13.75
CA SER A 214 12.45 -9.77 -14.14
C SER A 214 12.38 -8.60 -13.14
N VAL A 215 13.38 -7.72 -13.16
CA VAL A 215 13.35 -6.48 -12.34
C VAL A 215 12.10 -5.66 -12.65
N ARG A 216 11.73 -5.59 -13.93
CA ARG A 216 10.53 -4.88 -14.39
C ARG A 216 9.26 -5.52 -13.85
N ASP A 217 9.13 -6.83 -14.00
CA ASP A 217 7.99 -7.60 -13.52
C ASP A 217 7.78 -7.40 -12.02
N CYS A 218 8.87 -7.34 -11.25
CA CYS A 218 8.81 -7.04 -9.82
C CYS A 218 8.41 -5.58 -9.55
N HIS A 219 8.99 -4.62 -10.29
CA HIS A 219 8.64 -3.20 -10.15
C HIS A 219 7.17 -2.95 -10.45
N ASP A 220 6.58 -3.56 -11.48
CA ASP A 220 5.17 -3.40 -11.84
C ASP A 220 4.20 -3.86 -10.72
N ARG A 221 4.73 -4.55 -9.69
CA ARG A 221 3.98 -5.01 -8.52
C ARG A 221 4.23 -4.18 -7.27
N LEU A 222 5.12 -3.19 -7.33
CA LEU A 222 5.33 -2.26 -6.24
C LEU A 222 4.17 -1.27 -6.13
N GLY A 223 3.93 -0.80 -4.92
CA GLY A 223 2.92 0.19 -4.60
C GLY A 223 3.24 0.92 -3.30
N VAL A 224 2.41 1.89 -2.97
CA VAL A 224 2.39 2.57 -1.67
C VAL A 224 1.43 1.87 -0.70
N ALA A 225 1.34 2.36 0.54
CA ALA A 225 0.65 1.62 1.60
C ALA A 225 -0.84 1.36 1.36
N ASN A 226 -1.49 2.06 0.43
CA ASN A 226 -2.89 1.79 0.08
C ASN A 226 -3.12 0.38 -0.47
N GLN A 227 -2.07 -0.29 -0.96
CA GLN A 227 -2.13 -1.65 -1.50
C GLN A 227 -1.63 -2.72 -0.52
N ARG A 228 -1.35 -2.34 0.72
CA ARG A 228 -0.70 -3.22 1.71
C ARG A 228 -1.50 -3.29 3.00
N GLY A 229 -1.54 -4.47 3.57
CA GLY A 229 -2.43 -4.76 4.68
C GLY A 229 -2.29 -6.19 5.17
N PHE A 230 -3.09 -6.52 6.20
CA PHE A 230 -3.19 -7.88 6.70
C PHE A 230 -4.63 -8.38 6.68
N CYS A 231 -4.78 -9.68 6.45
CA CYS A 231 -6.01 -10.41 6.66
C CYS A 231 -6.30 -10.49 8.16
N VAL A 232 -7.33 -9.77 8.61
CA VAL A 232 -7.76 -9.75 10.01
C VAL A 232 -9.16 -10.33 10.14
N SER A 233 -9.48 -10.92 11.30
CA SER A 233 -10.84 -11.40 11.55
C SER A 233 -11.82 -10.23 11.69
N GLY A 234 -13.09 -10.43 11.33
CA GLY A 234 -14.13 -9.39 11.45
C GLY A 234 -14.37 -8.84 12.88
N ALA A 235 -13.71 -9.38 13.91
CA ALA A 235 -13.71 -8.83 15.26
C ALA A 235 -12.83 -7.56 15.41
N PHE A 236 -11.92 -7.31 14.46
CA PHE A 236 -11.14 -6.08 14.40
C PHE A 236 -11.98 -4.95 13.80
N THR A 237 -12.44 -4.02 14.63
CA THR A 237 -13.52 -3.08 14.27
C THR A 237 -13.07 -1.84 13.47
N ASN A 238 -11.78 -1.70 13.14
CA ASN A 238 -11.22 -0.42 12.68
C ASN A 238 -10.34 -0.58 11.43
N CYS A 239 -10.92 -1.03 10.32
CA CYS A 239 -10.27 -0.91 9.01
C CYS A 239 -10.73 0.40 8.37
N ASN A 240 -9.93 1.46 8.49
CA ASN A 240 -10.37 2.82 8.17
C ASN A 240 -10.88 2.96 6.74
N ARG A 241 -10.21 2.32 5.79
CA ARG A 241 -10.60 2.31 4.36
C ARG A 241 -12.00 1.74 4.13
N LEU A 242 -12.51 0.91 5.04
CA LEU A 242 -13.87 0.35 4.97
C LEU A 242 -14.92 1.25 5.66
N LEU A 243 -14.52 2.35 6.30
CA LEU A 243 -15.44 3.29 6.92
C LEU A 243 -16.16 4.11 5.84
N PRO A 244 -17.48 4.31 5.96
CA PRO A 244 -18.21 5.19 5.05
C PRO A 244 -17.63 6.61 5.04
N GLY A 245 -17.34 7.13 3.85
CA GLY A 245 -16.79 8.47 3.66
C GLY A 245 -15.31 8.61 4.01
N TYR A 246 -14.58 7.50 4.18
CA TYR A 246 -13.13 7.54 4.19
C TYR A 246 -12.61 8.15 2.88
N GLN A 247 -11.65 9.06 3.00
CA GLN A 247 -10.88 9.61 1.89
C GLN A 247 -9.40 9.44 2.20
N ASP A 248 -8.62 8.94 1.24
CA ASP A 248 -7.17 8.88 1.36
C ASP A 248 -6.50 10.23 1.03
N ALA A 249 -5.19 10.33 1.27
CA ALA A 249 -4.45 11.57 1.06
C ALA A 249 -4.50 12.08 -0.39
N CYS A 250 -4.63 11.20 -1.38
CA CYS A 250 -4.69 11.59 -2.78
C CYS A 250 -6.08 12.11 -3.14
N GLU A 251 -7.13 11.49 -2.61
CA GLU A 251 -8.52 11.99 -2.73
C GLU A 251 -8.68 13.36 -2.07
N LEU A 252 -8.15 13.55 -0.86
CA LEU A 252 -8.14 14.85 -0.18
C LEU A 252 -7.36 15.92 -0.98
N LYS A 253 -6.27 15.52 -1.64
CA LYS A 253 -5.50 16.41 -2.51
C LYS A 253 -6.27 16.81 -3.77
N ASN A 254 -7.01 15.88 -4.38
CA ASN A 254 -7.89 16.18 -5.51
C ASN A 254 -8.95 17.21 -5.13
N GLU A 255 -9.63 17.01 -3.99
CA GLU A 255 -10.63 17.95 -3.49
C GLU A 255 -10.01 19.35 -3.24
N ALA A 256 -8.82 19.40 -2.63
CA ALA A 256 -8.12 20.65 -2.36
C ALA A 256 -7.68 21.41 -3.61
N GLU A 257 -7.30 20.69 -4.67
CA GLU A 257 -6.82 21.25 -5.94
C GLU A 257 -7.93 21.44 -6.98
N GLY A 258 -9.14 20.96 -6.71
CA GLY A 258 -10.29 21.07 -7.59
C GLY A 258 -10.27 20.08 -8.77
N PHE A 259 -9.66 18.90 -8.58
CA PHE A 259 -9.73 17.80 -9.53
C PHE A 259 -10.92 16.90 -9.19
N GLU A 260 -11.71 16.56 -10.20
CA GLU A 260 -12.78 15.56 -10.11
C GLU A 260 -12.29 14.26 -10.73
N CYS A 261 -12.12 13.22 -9.91
CA CYS A 261 -11.75 11.89 -10.39
C CYS A 261 -12.96 11.25 -11.08
N GLY A 262 -13.09 11.44 -12.39
CA GLY A 262 -14.07 10.73 -13.20
C GLY A 262 -13.54 9.38 -13.63
N SER A 263 -14.27 8.30 -13.35
CA SER A 263 -14.30 7.15 -14.27
C SER A 263 -14.84 7.68 -15.59
N GLY A 264 -13.99 7.79 -16.61
CA GLY A 264 -14.27 8.54 -17.85
C GLY A 264 -15.38 7.95 -18.75
N ASP A 265 -16.61 7.85 -18.25
CA ASP A 265 -17.74 7.21 -18.93
C ASP A 265 -18.99 8.11 -19.10
N ASP A 266 -18.97 9.40 -18.75
CA ASP A 266 -20.22 10.20 -18.70
C ASP A 266 -20.25 11.45 -19.61
N ASP A 267 -19.63 11.45 -20.80
CA ASP A 267 -19.85 12.54 -21.80
C ASP A 267 -19.82 12.04 -23.27
N ASP A 268 -20.28 10.83 -23.58
CA ASP A 268 -20.75 10.55 -24.95
C ASP A 268 -22.23 10.90 -25.02
N ASP A 269 -22.46 12.20 -25.17
CA ASP A 269 -23.73 12.84 -25.44
C ASP A 269 -24.54 12.05 -26.48
N ASP A 270 -25.71 11.60 -26.01
CA ASP A 270 -26.91 11.36 -26.79
C ASP A 270 -27.29 12.63 -27.59
N ASP A 271 -26.58 12.96 -28.67
CA ASP A 271 -27.04 13.96 -29.64
C ASP A 271 -27.95 13.29 -30.68
N ASP A 272 -29.21 13.19 -30.26
CA ASP A 272 -30.42 13.58 -30.97
C ASP A 272 -30.67 13.02 -32.39
N GLU A 273 -31.76 12.23 -32.41
CA GLU A 273 -32.74 12.15 -33.48
C GLU A 273 -33.03 13.53 -34.10
N ASP A 274 -32.69 13.71 -35.38
CA ASP A 274 -33.47 14.58 -36.26
C ASP A 274 -33.78 13.80 -37.54
N GLY A 275 -35.00 13.25 -37.57
CA GLY A 275 -35.59 12.74 -38.78
C GLY A 275 -35.96 13.88 -39.72
N GLU A 276 -35.63 13.73 -41.00
CA GLU A 276 -36.39 14.33 -42.09
C GLU A 276 -36.48 13.33 -43.27
N GLU A 277 -37.74 12.96 -43.55
CA GLU A 277 -38.42 12.54 -44.80
C GLU A 277 -37.77 11.58 -45.80
#